data_AF-A0A920I351-F1
#
_entry.id   AF-A0A920I351-F1
#
_cell.length_a   1.000
_cell.length_b   1.000
_cell.length_c   1.000
_cell.angle_alpha   90.00
_cell.angle_beta   90.00
_cell.angle_gamma   90.00
#
_symmetry.space_group_name_H-M   'P 1'
#
loop_
_entity.id
_entity.type
_entity.pdbx_description
1 polymer ?
#
loop_
_entity_poly.entity_id
_entity_poly.type
_entity_poly.pdbx_seq_one_letter_code
_entity_poly.pdbx_strand_id
1 'polypeptide(L)'
;MAEGVSGGASETSGASRLDLPHLTRRELLSHRAKLERAIARGRTTEAGTALLARIEAELEARRTLRFENAAKNVPPLYRGMRDEDV
;
A
#
# COMPACT_ATOMS: atom_id res chain seq x y z
N MET A 1 6.96 -27.66 -32.08
CA MET A 1 6.80 -26.29 -32.57
C MET A 1 5.74 -25.66 -31.67
N ALA A 2 6.10 -25.16 -30.49
CA ALA A 2 6.61 -23.81 -30.21
C ALA A 2 5.68 -22.72 -30.75
N GLU A 3 4.90 -22.07 -29.88
CA GLU A 3 4.92 -20.63 -29.54
C GLU A 3 3.71 -20.31 -28.62
N GLY A 4 3.96 -19.76 -27.42
CA GLY A 4 3.56 -18.37 -27.08
C GLY A 4 2.20 -18.39 -26.33
N VAL A 5 2.04 -17.90 -25.10
CA VAL A 5 2.41 -16.60 -24.56
C VAL A 5 2.56 -16.72 -23.05
N SER A 6 3.75 -16.38 -22.58
CA SER A 6 4.09 -16.09 -21.19
C SER A 6 3.34 -14.82 -20.74
N GLY A 7 2.21 -15.00 -20.08
CA GLY A 7 1.59 -13.93 -19.29
C GLY A 7 2.44 -13.66 -18.06
N GLY A 8 3.38 -12.72 -18.17
CA GLY A 8 4.26 -12.30 -17.09
C GLY A 8 3.47 -11.75 -15.90
N ALA A 9 3.20 -12.61 -14.91
CA ALA A 9 3.01 -12.16 -13.55
C ALA A 9 4.36 -11.57 -13.12
N SER A 10 4.42 -10.24 -13.06
CA SER A 10 5.56 -9.49 -12.57
C SER A 10 5.67 -9.67 -11.06
N GLU A 11 6.04 -10.90 -10.66
CA GLU A 11 6.63 -11.19 -9.36
C GLU A 11 7.96 -10.47 -9.30
N THR A 12 7.88 -9.25 -8.83
CA THR A 12 9.06 -8.48 -8.53
C THR A 12 9.11 -8.44 -7.01
N SER A 13 10.09 -9.16 -6.49
CA SER A 13 11.04 -8.76 -5.44
C SER A 13 10.54 -7.99 -4.21
N GLY A 14 10.74 -8.63 -3.05
CA GLY A 14 10.54 -8.04 -1.73
C GLY A 14 11.50 -6.90 -1.41
N ALA A 15 10.89 -5.80 -0.96
CA ALA A 15 11.34 -4.88 0.09
C ALA A 15 10.19 -3.85 0.24
N SER A 16 9.24 -4.11 1.15
CA SER A 16 8.07 -3.26 1.43
C SER A 16 7.35 -2.77 0.16
N ARG A 17 6.87 -3.73 -0.64
CA ARG A 17 6.37 -3.48 -1.99
C ARG A 17 4.93 -3.00 -1.94
N LEU A 18 4.78 -1.68 -2.03
CA LEU A 18 3.49 -1.05 -2.30
C LEU A 18 2.87 -1.67 -3.56
N ASP A 19 1.58 -2.01 -3.51
CA ASP A 19 0.80 -2.57 -4.61
C ASP A 19 0.51 -1.53 -5.69
N LEU A 20 0.41 -0.25 -5.30
CA LEU A 20 0.11 0.89 -6.19
C LEU A 20 1.13 2.01 -6.02
N PRO A 21 2.43 1.78 -6.30
CA PRO A 21 3.51 2.69 -5.94
C PRO A 21 3.46 4.02 -6.70
N HIS A 22 2.94 4.02 -7.93
CA HIS A 22 2.88 5.20 -8.80
C HIS A 22 1.79 6.20 -8.41
N LEU A 23 0.81 5.77 -7.60
CA LEU A 23 -0.25 6.66 -7.14
C LEU A 23 0.20 7.41 -5.88
N THR A 24 -0.07 8.70 -5.83
CA THR A 24 0.10 9.48 -4.60
C THR A 24 -1.01 9.13 -3.58
N ARG A 25 -0.77 9.42 -2.29
CA ARG A 25 -1.78 9.21 -1.24
C ARG A 25 -3.09 9.95 -1.54
N ARG A 26 -3.00 11.16 -2.10
CA ARG A 26 -4.16 11.99 -2.43
C ARG A 26 -4.98 11.36 -3.56
N GLU A 27 -4.31 10.79 -4.57
CA GLU A 27 -4.97 10.07 -5.65
C GLU A 27 -5.66 8.81 -5.15
N LEU A 28 -5.00 8.02 -4.29
CA LEU A 28 -5.60 6.83 -3.67
C LEU A 28 -6.91 7.16 -2.92
N LEU A 29 -6.93 8.24 -2.14
CA LEU A 29 -8.15 8.69 -1.45
C LEU A 29 -9.25 9.14 -2.41
N SER A 30 -8.88 9.81 -3.51
CA SER A 30 -9.83 10.19 -4.57
C SER A 30 -10.42 8.98 -5.27
N HIS A 31 -9.59 7.97 -5.59
CA HIS A 31 -10.04 6.73 -6.23
C HIS A 31 -10.94 5.92 -5.31
N ARG A 32 -10.58 5.80 -4.02
CA ARG A 32 -11.43 5.20 -2.98
C ARG A 32 -12.82 5.84 -2.96
N ALA A 33 -12.90 7.16 -2.84
CA ALA A 33 -14.18 7.86 -2.77
C ALA A 33 -15.03 7.71 -4.05
N LYS A 34 -14.40 7.57 -5.23
CA LYS A 34 -15.11 7.29 -6.49
C LYS A 34 -15.64 5.85 -6.53
N LEU A 35 -14.84 4.88 -6.07
CA LEU A 35 -15.23 3.47 -6.00
C LEU A 35 -16.37 3.24 -5.01
N GLU A 36 -16.29 3.80 -3.80
CA GLU A 36 -17.37 3.71 -2.81
C GLU A 36 -18.69 4.25 -3.38
N ARG A 37 -18.66 5.38 -4.09
CA ARG A 37 -19.85 5.92 -4.77
C ARG A 37 -20.36 5.03 -5.89
N ALA A 38 -19.49 4.37 -6.64
CA ALA A 38 -19.87 3.46 -7.72
C ALA A 38 -20.55 2.20 -7.16
N ILE A 39 -19.96 1.62 -6.11
CA ILE A 39 -20.49 0.46 -5.38
C ILE A 39 -21.84 0.80 -4.75
N ALA A 40 -21.95 1.95 -4.09
CA ALA A 40 -23.22 2.42 -3.50
C ALA A 40 -24.34 2.61 -4.53
N ARG A 41 -23.98 2.83 -5.81
CA ARG A 41 -24.93 2.91 -6.94
C ARG A 41 -25.16 1.57 -7.63
N GLY A 42 -24.65 0.47 -7.09
CA GLY A 42 -24.82 -0.88 -7.64
C GLY A 42 -24.02 -1.15 -8.91
N ARG A 43 -23.02 -0.32 -9.25
CA ARG A 43 -22.18 -0.52 -10.44
C ARG A 43 -20.95 -1.33 -10.09
N THR A 44 -20.63 -2.31 -10.93
CA THR A 44 -19.35 -3.04 -10.92
C THR A 44 -18.95 -3.48 -9.50
N THR A 45 -19.88 -4.12 -8.78
CA THR A 45 -19.77 -4.38 -7.34
C THR A 45 -18.61 -5.30 -7.00
N GLU A 46 -18.47 -6.45 -7.66
CA GLU A 46 -17.40 -7.42 -7.35
C GLU A 46 -15.98 -6.92 -7.71
N ALA A 47 -15.80 -6.40 -8.92
CA ALA A 47 -14.51 -5.84 -9.32
C ALA A 47 -14.16 -4.57 -8.51
N GLY A 48 -15.18 -3.78 -8.15
CA GLY A 48 -15.04 -2.57 -7.35
C GLY A 48 -14.61 -2.86 -5.91
N THR A 49 -15.20 -3.87 -5.26
CA THR A 49 -14.83 -4.25 -3.89
C THR A 49 -13.42 -4.81 -3.82
N ALA A 50 -13.01 -5.65 -4.80
CA ALA A 50 -11.64 -6.15 -4.87
C ALA A 50 -10.61 -5.02 -5.04
N LEU A 51 -10.89 -4.05 -5.91
CA LEU A 51 -10.01 -2.89 -6.10
C LEU A 51 -10.00 -1.97 -4.87
N LEU A 52 -11.13 -1.80 -4.20
CA LEU A 52 -11.24 -1.03 -2.96
C LEU A 52 -10.33 -1.62 -1.87
N ALA A 53 -10.36 -2.94 -1.68
CA ALA A 53 -9.51 -3.62 -0.70
C ALA A 53 -8.01 -3.41 -0.98
N ARG A 54 -7.58 -3.43 -2.24
CA ARG A 54 -6.18 -3.15 -2.63
C ARG A 54 -5.78 -1.71 -2.30
N ILE A 55 -6.65 -0.74 -2.55
CA ILE A 55 -6.39 0.67 -2.22
C ILE A 55 -6.30 0.86 -0.69
N GLU A 56 -7.13 0.17 0.08
CA GLU A 56 -7.10 0.25 1.54
C GLU A 56 -5.83 -0.37 2.12
N ALA A 57 -5.44 -1.57 1.65
CA ALA A 57 -4.19 -2.22 2.05
C ALA A 57 -2.96 -1.34 1.73
N GLU A 58 -2.93 -0.71 0.56
CA GLU A 58 -1.88 0.21 0.16
C GLU A 58 -1.80 1.45 1.10
N LEU A 59 -2.94 2.05 1.43
CA LEU A 59 -3.00 3.19 2.34
C LEU A 59 -2.52 2.83 3.75
N GLU A 60 -2.84 1.61 4.21
CA GLU A 60 -2.38 1.07 5.48
C GLU A 60 -0.88 0.80 5.47
N ALA A 61 -0.35 0.14 4.43
CA ALA A 61 1.09 -0.10 4.28
C ALA A 61 1.89 1.20 4.33
N ARG A 62 1.43 2.25 3.63
CA ARG A 62 2.06 3.58 3.69
C ARG A 62 1.99 4.21 5.08
N ARG A 63 0.88 4.00 5.81
CA ARG A 63 0.73 4.48 7.18
C ARG A 63 1.76 3.80 8.08
N THR A 64 1.88 2.48 8.01
CA THR A 64 2.85 1.68 8.76
C THR A 64 4.29 2.13 8.46
N LEU A 65 4.66 2.26 7.19
CA LEU A 65 5.99 2.75 6.78
C LEU A 65 6.29 4.15 7.34
N ARG A 66 5.30 5.05 7.42
CA ARG A 66 5.48 6.37 8.04
C ARG A 66 5.76 6.25 9.54
N PHE A 67 5.07 5.35 10.24
CA PHE A 67 5.30 5.13 11.67
C PHE A 67 6.66 4.48 11.93
N GLU A 68 7.03 3.48 11.14
CA GLU A 68 8.36 2.85 11.23
C GLU A 68 9.48 3.86 11.00
N ASN A 69 9.33 4.72 9.99
CA ASN A 69 10.32 5.76 9.72
C ASN A 69 10.32 6.87 10.77
N ALA A 70 9.17 7.19 11.36
CA ALA A 70 9.11 8.13 12.48
C ALA A 70 9.81 7.57 13.72
N ALA A 71 9.60 6.28 14.03
CA ALA A 71 10.25 5.59 15.15
C ALA A 71 11.77 5.64 15.06
N LYS A 72 12.35 5.46 13.86
CA LYS A 72 13.81 5.57 13.62
C LYS A 72 14.39 6.96 13.92
N ASN A 73 13.55 8.00 13.91
CA ASN A 73 13.97 9.39 14.15
C ASN A 73 13.71 9.85 15.59
N VAL A 74 13.22 8.96 16.46
CA VAL A 74 13.04 9.28 17.89
C VAL A 74 14.42 9.29 18.55
N PRO A 75 14.85 10.40 19.17
CA PRO A 75 16.10 10.43 19.91
C PRO A 75 16.00 9.54 21.16
N PRO A 76 17.09 8.87 21.57
CA PRO A 76 17.10 8.08 22.77
C PRO A 76 16.86 8.95 24.02
N LEU A 77 16.18 8.39 25.02
CA LEU A 77 15.85 9.09 26.27
C LEU A 77 17.09 9.53 27.05
N TYR A 78 18.20 8.78 26.93
CA TYR A 78 19.47 9.08 27.58
C TYR A 78 20.59 9.25 26.56
N ARG A 79 21.42 10.27 26.77
CA ARG A 79 22.58 10.56 25.92
C ARG A 79 23.56 9.38 25.97
N GLY A 80 23.71 8.67 24.85
CA GLY A 80 24.67 7.57 24.69
C GLY A 80 24.11 6.17 24.94
N MET A 81 22.81 6.02 25.23
CA MET A 81 22.12 4.72 25.23
C MET A 81 21.33 4.54 23.94
N ARG A 82 21.27 3.31 23.42
CA ARG A 82 20.30 2.96 22.38
C ARG A 82 19.01 2.51 23.07
N ASP A 83 17.88 2.63 22.39
CA ASP A 83 16.59 2.17 22.93
C ASP A 83 16.55 0.65 23.19
N GLU A 84 17.47 -0.10 22.58
CA GLU A 84 17.67 -1.54 22.79
C GLU A 84 18.28 -1.88 24.17
N ASP A 85 18.89 -0.90 24.83
CA ASP A 85 19.68 -1.06 26.06
C ASP A 85 18.88 -0.68 27.34
N VAL A 86 17.59 -0.32 27.23
CA VAL A 86 16.69 0.11 28.33
C VAL A 86 15.62 -0.93 28.64
#